data_AF-A0A6M8EMR8-F1
#
_entry.id   AF-A0A6M8EMR8-F1
#
_cell.length_a   1.000
_cell.length_b   1.000
_cell.length_c   1.000
_cell.angle_alpha   90.00
_cell.angle_beta   90.00
_cell.angle_gamma   90.00
#
_symmetry.space_group_name_H-M   'P 1'
#
loop_
_entity.id
_entity.type
_entity.pdbx_description
1 polymer ?
#
loop_
_entity_poly.entity_id
_entity_poly.type
_entity_poly.pdbx_seq_one_letter_code
_entity_poly.pdbx_strand_id
1 'polypeptide(L)'
;MIWVNILFLILVSSLLLSDLTFLKIINSSNIITVVTAFAGALSGAWGAYKLQINKENKKEEKQKINSLNKALFILLRQINAMTMFKIDLEKVKEKEPIVRAFQIQAWKTNPYNDLKFNFEELSFILDTEDLNLLHELFIVQESFEQAIETINQRSIYFINKVTPEMELKDIDNKKFTLDELKTEMDINKINGLVSGTDYMYIHVYRTYQQLEDVTSKLFNFAKSQYPDKKFIQFEKSIS
;
A
#
# COMPACT_ATOMS: atom_id res chain seq x y z
N MET A 1 1.03 -31.93 -19.79
CA MET A 1 0.27 -32.90 -20.63
C MET A 1 1.16 -34.05 -21.14
N ILE A 2 2.36 -33.78 -21.67
CA ILE A 2 3.31 -34.81 -22.16
C ILE A 2 3.69 -35.86 -21.09
N TRP A 3 3.98 -35.43 -19.86
CA TRP A 3 4.37 -36.33 -18.76
C TRP A 3 3.28 -37.32 -18.32
N VAL A 4 2.00 -36.93 -18.45
CA VAL A 4 0.86 -37.80 -18.14
C VAL A 4 0.75 -38.93 -19.17
N ASN A 5 1.01 -38.62 -20.45
CA ASN A 5 1.01 -39.61 -21.52
C ASN A 5 2.19 -40.59 -21.40
N ILE A 6 3.35 -40.12 -20.96
CA ILE A 6 4.54 -40.97 -20.73
C ILE A 6 4.30 -41.93 -19.56
N LEU A 7 3.73 -41.45 -18.44
CA LEU A 7 3.37 -42.29 -17.30
C LEU A 7 2.30 -43.33 -17.67
N PHE A 8 1.32 -42.95 -18.48
CA PHE A 8 0.32 -43.88 -19.00
C PHE A 8 0.95 -44.97 -19.87
N LEU A 9 1.85 -44.60 -20.79
CA LEU A 9 2.59 -45.54 -21.62
C LEU A 9 3.48 -46.50 -20.81
N ILE A 10 4.16 -46.00 -19.78
CA ILE A 10 4.99 -46.83 -18.89
C ILE A 10 4.10 -47.81 -18.13
N LEU A 11 2.98 -47.36 -17.56
CA LEU A 11 2.07 -48.19 -16.78
C LEU A 11 1.40 -49.28 -17.64
N VAL A 12 1.00 -48.93 -18.87
CA VAL A 12 0.48 -49.88 -19.86
C VAL A 12 1.57 -50.86 -20.29
N SER A 13 2.79 -50.39 -20.57
CA SER A 13 3.90 -51.26 -20.98
C SER A 13 4.36 -52.20 -19.85
N SER A 14 4.35 -51.76 -18.58
CA SER A 14 4.66 -52.62 -17.43
C SER A 14 3.60 -53.69 -17.20
N LEU A 15 2.33 -53.36 -17.41
CA LEU A 15 1.20 -54.33 -17.36
C LEU A 15 1.27 -55.36 -18.47
N LEU A 16 1.77 -54.98 -19.65
CA LEU A 16 1.96 -55.88 -20.79
C LEU A 16 3.20 -56.78 -20.63
N LEU A 17 4.23 -56.31 -19.92
CA LEU A 17 5.48 -57.05 -19.70
C LEU A 17 5.43 -58.02 -18.52
N SER A 18 4.56 -57.80 -17.52
CA SER A 18 4.61 -58.55 -16.27
C SER A 18 3.98 -59.94 -16.30
N ASP A 19 3.18 -60.33 -17.32
CA ASP A 19 2.70 -61.71 -17.44
C ASP A 19 2.05 -62.02 -18.81
N LEU A 20 2.76 -62.74 -19.68
CA LEU A 20 2.18 -63.41 -20.86
C LEU A 20 1.15 -64.51 -20.47
N THR A 21 1.02 -64.82 -19.18
CA THR A 21 0.02 -65.70 -18.57
C THR A 21 -1.27 -64.95 -18.18
N PHE A 22 -1.21 -63.63 -17.93
CA PHE A 22 -2.37 -62.81 -17.51
C PHE A 22 -3.41 -62.71 -18.62
N LEU A 23 -2.95 -62.56 -19.88
CA LEU A 23 -3.79 -62.51 -21.07
C LEU A 23 -4.58 -63.82 -21.34
N LYS A 24 -4.14 -64.96 -20.78
CA LYS A 24 -4.81 -66.27 -20.94
C LYS A 24 -5.98 -66.49 -19.97
N ILE A 25 -6.10 -65.66 -18.92
CA ILE A 25 -7.12 -65.74 -17.86
C ILE A 25 -8.22 -64.67 -18.05
N ILE A 26 -8.09 -63.82 -19.07
CA ILE A 26 -9.01 -62.72 -19.28
C ILE A 26 -10.30 -63.20 -19.95
N ASN A 27 -11.26 -63.57 -19.10
CA ASN A 27 -12.67 -63.57 -19.47
C ASN A 27 -13.07 -62.12 -19.83
N SER A 28 -13.90 -61.90 -20.85
CA SER A 28 -14.28 -60.55 -21.34
C SER A 28 -14.83 -59.63 -20.24
N SER A 29 -15.42 -60.23 -19.20
CA SER A 29 -15.83 -59.61 -17.94
C SER A 29 -14.71 -58.81 -17.25
N ASN A 30 -13.50 -59.37 -17.15
CA ASN A 30 -12.39 -58.78 -16.38
C ASN A 30 -11.81 -57.53 -17.06
N ILE A 31 -11.84 -57.46 -18.39
CA ILE A 31 -11.42 -56.24 -19.14
C ILE A 31 -12.35 -55.09 -18.81
N ILE A 32 -13.66 -55.34 -18.82
CA ILE A 32 -14.67 -54.33 -18.54
C ILE A 32 -14.48 -53.78 -17.13
N THR A 33 -14.20 -54.64 -16.14
CA THR A 33 -13.91 -54.21 -14.77
C THR A 33 -12.68 -53.31 -14.69
N VAL A 34 -11.56 -53.69 -15.33
CA VAL A 34 -10.32 -52.89 -15.32
C VAL A 34 -10.52 -51.54 -16.02
N VAL A 35 -11.16 -51.54 -17.19
CA VAL A 35 -11.45 -50.30 -17.94
C VAL A 35 -12.39 -49.39 -17.14
N THR A 36 -13.42 -49.96 -16.49
CA THR A 36 -14.37 -49.18 -15.67
C THR A 36 -13.68 -48.59 -14.44
N ALA A 37 -12.85 -49.37 -13.74
CA ALA A 37 -12.07 -48.90 -12.60
C ALA A 37 -11.10 -47.78 -13.03
N PHE A 38 -10.43 -47.94 -14.17
CA PHE A 38 -9.52 -46.94 -14.72
C PHE A 38 -10.26 -45.66 -15.14
N ALA A 39 -11.39 -45.78 -15.85
CA ALA A 39 -12.23 -44.65 -16.23
C ALA A 39 -12.77 -43.91 -15.00
N GLY A 40 -13.17 -44.64 -13.95
CA GLY A 40 -13.57 -44.06 -12.66
C GLY A 40 -12.44 -43.29 -11.98
N ALA A 41 -11.24 -43.88 -11.90
CA ALA A 41 -10.07 -43.24 -11.33
C ALA A 41 -9.67 -41.97 -12.10
N LEU A 42 -9.64 -42.02 -13.44
CA LEU A 42 -9.34 -40.85 -14.27
C LEU A 42 -10.40 -39.75 -14.12
N SER A 43 -11.67 -40.11 -14.12
CA SER A 43 -12.77 -39.15 -13.94
C SER A 43 -12.70 -38.48 -12.56
N GLY A 44 -12.39 -39.25 -11.51
CA GLY A 44 -12.17 -38.73 -10.17
C GLY A 44 -10.98 -37.78 -10.09
N ALA A 45 -9.84 -38.16 -10.68
CA ALA A 45 -8.64 -37.34 -10.72
C ALA A 45 -8.86 -36.03 -11.50
N TRP A 46 -9.53 -36.10 -12.66
CA TRP A 46 -9.88 -34.91 -13.44
C TRP A 46 -10.85 -33.99 -12.69
N GLY A 47 -11.87 -34.56 -12.03
CA GLY A 47 -12.80 -33.81 -11.19
C GLY A 47 -12.10 -33.09 -10.03
N ALA A 48 -11.21 -33.80 -9.32
CA ALA A 48 -10.41 -33.23 -8.24
C ALA A 48 -9.48 -32.12 -8.73
N TYR A 49 -8.81 -32.33 -9.86
CA TYR A 49 -7.93 -31.33 -10.48
C TYR A 49 -8.70 -30.07 -10.89
N LYS A 50 -9.87 -30.21 -11.53
CA LYS A 50 -10.72 -29.07 -11.89
C LYS A 50 -11.23 -28.30 -10.67
N LEU A 51 -11.62 -29.02 -9.61
CA LEU A 51 -12.01 -28.41 -8.34
C LEU A 51 -10.86 -27.64 -7.70
N GLN A 52 -9.64 -28.20 -7.76
CA GLN A 52 -8.43 -27.57 -7.27
C GLN A 52 -8.12 -26.27 -8.01
N ILE A 53 -8.14 -26.26 -9.35
CA ILE A 53 -7.95 -25.03 -10.14
C ILE A 53 -8.98 -23.96 -9.76
N ASN A 54 -10.26 -24.33 -9.65
CA ASN A 54 -11.30 -23.39 -9.27
C ASN A 54 -11.08 -22.81 -7.87
N LYS A 55 -10.58 -23.63 -6.94
CA LYS A 55 -10.22 -23.19 -5.58
C LYS A 55 -9.01 -22.25 -5.59
N GLU A 56 -7.99 -22.54 -6.40
CA GLU A 56 -6.79 -21.72 -6.56
C GLU A 56 -7.14 -20.36 -7.15
N ASN A 57 -7.92 -20.31 -8.25
CA ASN A 57 -8.36 -19.06 -8.87
C ASN A 57 -9.16 -18.19 -7.89
N LYS A 58 -10.09 -18.78 -7.13
CA LYS A 58 -10.84 -18.05 -6.09
C LYS A 58 -9.96 -17.53 -4.97
N LYS A 59 -8.92 -18.27 -4.60
CA LYS A 59 -7.96 -17.86 -3.58
C LYS A 59 -7.14 -16.67 -4.09
N GLU A 60 -6.67 -16.73 -5.32
CA GLU A 60 -5.92 -15.66 -5.98
C GLU A 60 -6.76 -14.38 -6.10
N GLU A 61 -8.00 -14.48 -6.59
CA GLU A 61 -8.93 -13.35 -6.68
C GLU A 61 -9.15 -12.71 -5.29
N LYS A 62 -9.39 -13.53 -4.26
CA LYS A 62 -9.56 -13.05 -2.89
C LYS A 62 -8.30 -12.34 -2.38
N GLN A 63 -7.11 -12.83 -2.72
CA GLN A 63 -5.85 -12.18 -2.36
C GLN A 63 -5.74 -10.81 -3.03
N LYS A 64 -5.99 -10.71 -4.34
CA LYS A 64 -5.99 -9.43 -5.09
C LYS A 64 -6.94 -8.41 -4.46
N ILE A 65 -8.19 -8.82 -4.17
CA ILE A 65 -9.19 -7.95 -3.51
C ILE A 65 -8.72 -7.48 -2.11
N ASN A 66 -8.12 -8.38 -1.33
CA ASN A 66 -7.60 -8.03 -0.01
C ASN A 66 -6.44 -7.04 -0.12
N SER A 67 -5.53 -7.23 -1.08
CA SER A 67 -4.39 -6.34 -1.30
C SER A 67 -4.84 -4.94 -1.73
N LEU A 68 -5.87 -4.83 -2.58
CA LEU A 68 -6.51 -3.53 -2.91
C LEU A 68 -7.11 -2.85 -1.67
N ASN A 69 -7.84 -3.60 -0.84
CA ASN A 69 -8.43 -3.04 0.38
C ASN A 69 -7.38 -2.59 1.39
N LYS A 70 -6.29 -3.35 1.55
CA LYS A 70 -5.15 -2.94 2.38
C LYS A 70 -4.52 -1.64 1.86
N ALA A 71 -4.31 -1.53 0.54
CA ALA A 71 -3.77 -0.33 -0.06
C ALA A 71 -4.69 0.89 0.13
N LEU A 72 -6.00 0.74 -0.10
CA LEU A 72 -6.99 1.79 0.20
C LEU A 72 -6.95 2.19 1.69
N PHE A 73 -6.86 1.23 2.60
CA PHE A 73 -6.76 1.52 4.03
C PHE A 73 -5.48 2.28 4.40
N ILE A 74 -4.34 1.95 3.78
CA ILE A 74 -3.07 2.68 3.96
C ILE A 74 -3.24 4.13 3.50
N LEU A 75 -3.77 4.35 2.29
CA LEU A 75 -4.03 5.69 1.76
C LEU A 75 -4.92 6.51 2.70
N LEU A 76 -6.00 5.92 3.21
CA LEU A 76 -6.89 6.57 4.18
C LEU A 76 -6.17 6.98 5.47
N ARG A 77 -5.31 6.11 6.00
CA ARG A 77 -4.50 6.45 7.18
C ARG A 77 -3.49 7.56 6.89
N GLN A 78 -2.89 7.56 5.70
CA GLN A 78 -1.98 8.63 5.25
C GLN A 78 -2.73 9.96 5.09
N ILE A 79 -3.93 9.96 4.50
CA ILE A 79 -4.82 11.13 4.40
C ILE A 79 -5.11 11.66 5.80
N ASN A 80 -5.53 10.80 6.72
CA ASN A 80 -5.83 11.21 8.09
C ASN A 80 -4.62 11.84 8.79
N ALA A 81 -3.42 11.28 8.60
CA ALA A 81 -2.19 11.88 9.14
C ALA A 81 -1.96 13.28 8.54
N MET A 82 -2.07 13.44 7.23
CA MET A 82 -1.91 14.73 6.56
C MET A 82 -2.99 15.76 6.97
N THR A 83 -4.23 15.32 7.20
CA THR A 83 -5.32 16.17 7.70
C THR A 83 -4.97 16.79 9.05
N MET A 84 -4.39 16.01 9.98
CA MET A 84 -4.02 16.53 11.30
C MET A 84 -3.01 17.67 11.20
N PHE A 85 -1.97 17.51 10.37
CA PHE A 85 -1.02 18.59 10.13
C PHE A 85 -1.68 19.77 9.43
N LYS A 86 -2.49 19.52 8.40
CA LYS A 86 -3.18 20.57 7.65
C LYS A 86 -4.07 21.43 8.53
N ILE A 87 -4.83 20.84 9.47
CA ILE A 87 -5.66 21.58 10.43
C ILE A 87 -4.82 22.58 11.24
N ASP A 88 -3.65 22.17 11.72
CA ASP A 88 -2.77 23.04 12.49
C ASP A 88 -2.14 24.13 11.62
N LEU A 89 -1.79 23.82 10.38
CA LEU A 89 -1.30 24.80 9.42
C LEU A 89 -2.38 25.84 9.07
N GLU A 90 -3.62 25.42 8.80
CA GLU A 90 -4.72 26.34 8.48
C GLU A 90 -4.95 27.40 9.58
N LYS A 91 -4.73 27.07 10.86
CA LYS A 91 -4.85 28.04 11.99
C LYS A 91 -3.92 29.25 11.88
N VAL A 92 -2.82 29.12 11.14
CA VAL A 92 -1.81 30.19 11.01
C VAL A 92 -1.58 30.63 9.57
N LYS A 93 -2.32 30.08 8.60
CA LYS A 93 -2.09 30.31 7.16
C LYS A 93 -2.05 31.78 6.74
N GLU A 94 -2.99 32.58 7.24
CA GLU A 94 -3.14 34.02 6.95
C GLU A 94 -2.13 34.91 7.68
N LYS A 95 -1.24 34.33 8.51
CA LYS A 95 -0.24 35.09 9.26
C LYS A 95 1.04 35.25 8.44
N GLU A 96 1.81 36.28 8.76
CA GLU A 96 3.14 36.53 8.19
C GLU A 96 4.06 35.30 8.35
N PRO A 97 4.93 34.98 7.36
CA PRO A 97 5.71 33.73 7.34
C PRO A 97 6.49 33.44 8.62
N ILE A 98 7.14 34.46 9.16
CA ILE A 98 7.86 34.39 10.44
C ILE A 98 6.93 34.12 11.63
N VAL A 99 5.73 34.72 11.68
CA VAL A 99 4.77 34.45 12.74
C VAL A 99 4.30 32.99 12.67
N ARG A 100 4.04 32.47 11.47
CA ARG A 100 3.71 31.05 11.28
C ARG A 100 4.82 30.14 11.79
N ALA A 101 6.06 30.46 11.43
CA ALA A 101 7.24 29.70 11.74
C ALA A 101 7.45 29.53 13.25
N PHE A 102 7.10 30.51 14.08
CA PHE A 102 7.20 30.42 15.53
C PHE A 102 5.93 29.89 16.23
N GLN A 103 4.75 30.09 15.65
CA GLN A 103 3.49 29.66 16.28
C GLN A 103 3.17 28.19 16.06
N ILE A 104 3.74 27.57 15.03
CA ILE A 104 3.59 26.13 14.81
C ILE A 104 4.45 25.40 15.85
N GLN A 105 3.81 24.56 16.66
CA GLN A 105 4.52 23.76 17.65
C GLN A 105 5.40 22.71 16.96
N ALA A 106 6.49 22.31 17.61
CA ALA A 106 7.27 21.17 17.14
C ALA A 106 6.46 19.88 17.39
N TRP A 107 6.25 19.10 16.34
CA TRP A 107 5.57 17.82 16.47
C TRP A 107 6.57 16.72 16.79
N LYS A 108 6.18 15.84 17.72
CA LYS A 108 6.77 14.50 17.82
C LYS A 108 5.89 13.57 16.99
N THR A 109 6.26 13.34 15.75
CA THR A 109 5.49 12.43 14.89
C THR A 109 5.69 11.00 15.35
N ASN A 110 4.65 10.17 15.22
CA ASN A 110 4.83 8.74 15.32
C ASN A 110 5.65 8.28 14.11
N PRO A 111 6.51 7.25 14.26
CA PRO A 111 7.14 6.65 13.11
C PRO A 111 6.05 5.95 12.31
N TYR A 112 5.50 6.62 11.28
CA TYR A 112 4.48 6.10 10.34
C TYR A 112 5.05 4.98 9.44
N ASN A 113 5.99 4.19 9.96
CA ASN A 113 6.72 3.14 9.26
C ASN A 113 5.81 1.98 8.84
N ASP A 114 4.66 1.83 9.51
CA ASP A 114 3.63 0.84 9.18
C ASP A 114 2.70 1.28 8.03
N LEU A 115 2.77 2.56 7.61
CA LEU A 115 1.99 3.12 6.51
C LEU A 115 2.75 3.04 5.18
N LYS A 116 3.14 1.82 4.79
CA LYS A 116 3.81 1.55 3.51
C LYS A 116 3.05 0.52 2.71
N PHE A 117 2.92 0.76 1.40
CA PHE A 117 2.36 -0.24 0.49
C PHE A 117 3.24 -1.49 0.40
N ASN A 118 2.60 -2.64 0.24
CA ASN A 118 3.25 -3.84 -0.22
C ASN A 118 3.10 -3.93 -1.75
N PHE A 119 4.09 -3.42 -2.49
CA PHE A 119 4.05 -3.39 -3.96
C PHE A 119 4.11 -4.79 -4.59
N GLU A 120 4.68 -5.79 -3.91
CA GLU A 120 4.66 -7.18 -4.37
C GLU A 120 3.22 -7.71 -4.42
N GLU A 121 2.43 -7.45 -3.38
CA GLU A 121 1.00 -7.78 -3.32
C GLU A 121 0.15 -7.03 -4.36
N LEU A 122 0.64 -5.92 -4.91
CA LEU A 122 -0.05 -5.09 -5.92
C LEU A 122 0.50 -5.29 -7.34
N SER A 123 1.49 -6.17 -7.53
CA SER A 123 2.15 -6.41 -8.83
C SER A 123 1.18 -6.87 -9.92
N PHE A 124 0.07 -7.52 -9.56
CA PHE A 124 -0.99 -7.93 -10.50
C PHE A 124 -1.64 -6.75 -11.25
N ILE A 125 -1.48 -5.50 -10.78
CA ILE A 125 -1.94 -4.30 -11.50
C ILE A 125 -1.16 -4.14 -12.81
N LEU A 126 0.09 -4.61 -12.87
CA LEU A 126 0.91 -4.58 -14.09
C LEU A 126 0.36 -5.48 -15.21
N ASP A 127 -0.47 -6.45 -14.87
CA ASP A 127 -1.13 -7.31 -15.85
C ASP A 127 -2.43 -6.69 -16.41
N THR A 128 -2.74 -5.45 -16.02
CA THR A 128 -3.94 -4.71 -16.45
C THR A 128 -3.58 -3.55 -17.38
N GLU A 129 -4.60 -2.94 -18.00
CA GLU A 129 -4.42 -1.79 -18.90
C GLU A 129 -3.95 -0.52 -18.16
N ASP A 130 -4.07 -0.47 -16.82
CA ASP A 130 -3.81 0.72 -16.00
C ASP A 130 -2.41 0.69 -15.35
N LEU A 131 -1.39 0.50 -16.20
CA LEU A 131 0.03 0.36 -15.78
C LEU A 131 0.53 1.53 -14.93
N ASN A 132 -0.03 2.72 -15.13
CA ASN A 132 0.39 3.94 -14.44
C ASN A 132 -0.06 3.97 -12.98
N LEU A 133 -1.12 3.24 -12.60
CA LEU A 133 -1.65 3.30 -11.25
C LEU A 133 -0.63 2.83 -10.19
N LEU A 134 0.15 1.78 -10.50
CA LEU A 134 1.18 1.29 -9.58
C LEU A 134 2.31 2.32 -9.41
N HIS A 135 2.66 3.04 -10.48
CA HIS A 135 3.65 4.11 -10.44
C HIS A 135 3.13 5.33 -9.65
N GLU A 136 1.86 5.69 -9.81
CA GLU A 136 1.24 6.77 -9.04
C GLU A 136 1.18 6.44 -7.53
N LEU A 137 0.90 5.18 -7.17
CA LEU A 137 0.97 4.70 -5.79
C LEU A 137 2.39 4.76 -5.22
N PHE A 138 3.40 4.52 -6.05
CA PHE A 138 4.79 4.68 -5.65
C PHE A 138 5.13 6.15 -5.39
N ILE A 139 4.79 7.05 -6.31
CA ILE A 139 5.01 8.49 -6.16
C ILE A 139 4.33 9.03 -4.90
N VAL A 140 3.08 8.62 -4.65
CA VAL A 140 2.34 9.15 -3.48
C VAL A 140 2.91 8.62 -2.16
N GLN A 141 3.43 7.40 -2.14
CA GLN A 141 4.17 6.87 -0.99
C GLN A 141 5.43 7.70 -0.70
N GLU A 142 6.23 8.01 -1.72
CA GLU A 142 7.42 8.84 -1.58
C GLU A 142 7.07 10.26 -1.12
N SER A 143 6.04 10.88 -1.72
CA SER A 143 5.53 12.19 -1.29
C SER A 143 5.12 12.17 0.19
N PHE A 144 4.43 11.13 0.65
CA PHE A 144 4.05 10.98 2.05
C PHE A 144 5.26 10.88 2.98
N GLU A 145 6.25 10.04 2.63
CA GLU A 145 7.48 9.91 3.41
C GLU A 145 8.27 11.23 3.46
N GLN A 146 8.35 11.95 2.33
CA GLN A 146 8.99 13.26 2.27
C GLN A 146 8.28 14.32 3.10
N ALA A 147 6.94 14.31 3.13
CA ALA A 147 6.17 15.23 3.96
C ALA A 147 6.43 14.99 5.45
N ILE A 148 6.40 13.72 5.89
CA ILE A 148 6.72 13.35 7.28
C ILE A 148 8.15 13.75 7.63
N GLU A 149 9.13 13.50 6.75
CA GLU A 149 10.51 13.88 6.98
C GLU A 149 10.67 15.40 7.10
N THR A 150 10.00 16.17 6.24
CA THR A 150 10.05 17.65 6.30
C THR A 150 9.49 18.17 7.63
N ILE A 151 8.37 17.61 8.10
CA ILE A 151 7.78 17.94 9.41
C ILE A 151 8.78 17.65 10.54
N ASN A 152 9.44 16.50 10.48
CA ASN A 152 10.41 16.07 11.49
C ASN A 152 11.64 16.96 11.49
N GLN A 153 12.23 17.25 10.33
CA GLN A 153 13.38 18.12 10.20
C GLN A 153 13.07 19.52 10.74
N ARG A 154 11.91 20.10 10.41
CA ARG A 154 11.48 21.40 10.95
C ARG A 154 11.32 21.34 12.46
N SER A 155 10.72 20.29 13.00
CA SER A 155 10.49 20.13 14.45
C SER A 155 11.80 19.96 15.22
N ILE A 156 12.72 19.13 14.70
CA ILE A 156 14.08 18.94 15.24
C ILE A 156 14.86 20.26 15.18
N TYR A 157 14.76 20.99 14.08
CA TYR A 157 15.42 22.29 13.92
C TYR A 157 14.92 23.29 14.97
N PHE A 158 13.60 23.40 15.14
CA PHE A 158 13.00 24.28 16.14
C PHE A 158 13.49 23.94 17.55
N ILE A 159 13.37 22.67 17.97
CA ILE A 159 13.75 22.20 19.31
C ILE A 159 15.25 22.38 19.57
N ASN A 160 16.11 22.05 18.60
CA ASN A 160 17.55 22.00 18.84
C ASN A 160 18.29 23.32 18.59
N LYS A 161 17.71 24.22 17.78
CA LYS A 161 18.39 25.45 17.35
C LYS A 161 17.68 26.72 17.79
N VAL A 162 16.34 26.72 17.82
CA VAL A 162 15.52 27.91 18.08
C VAL A 162 15.14 28.00 19.55
N THR A 163 14.55 26.93 20.11
CA THR A 163 14.14 26.90 21.53
C THR A 163 15.26 27.25 22.51
N PRO A 164 16.50 26.71 22.40
CA PRO A 164 17.54 27.02 23.37
C PRO A 164 17.97 28.49 23.33
N GLU A 165 17.88 29.13 22.16
CA GLU A 165 18.18 30.56 22.04
C GLU A 165 17.06 31.42 22.59
N MET A 166 15.81 31.00 22.42
CA MET A 166 14.66 31.65 23.04
C MET A 166 14.75 31.57 24.57
N GLU A 167 15.09 30.41 25.12
CA GLU A 167 15.27 30.20 26.57
C GLU A 167 16.40 31.07 27.13
N LEU A 168 17.57 31.10 26.48
CA LEU A 168 18.73 31.90 26.91
C LEU A 168 18.43 33.40 26.99
N LYS A 169 17.48 33.89 26.17
CA LYS A 169 17.11 35.29 26.08
C LYS A 169 15.81 35.63 26.84
N ASP A 170 15.30 34.68 27.63
CA ASP A 170 14.02 34.78 28.36
C ASP A 170 12.87 35.20 27.42
N ILE A 171 12.90 34.67 26.19
CA ILE A 171 11.95 35.00 25.13
C ILE A 171 10.59 34.35 25.38
N ASP A 172 10.58 33.16 25.97
CA ASP A 172 9.36 32.37 26.21
C ASP A 172 8.39 33.02 27.21
N ASN A 173 8.87 33.92 28.09
CA ASN A 173 8.04 34.54 29.13
C ASN A 173 7.52 35.95 28.78
N LYS A 174 7.91 36.53 27.63
CA LYS A 174 7.43 37.85 27.20
C LYS A 174 6.79 37.77 25.82
N LYS A 175 5.80 38.63 25.57
CA LYS A 175 5.24 38.81 24.22
C LYS A 175 6.26 39.61 23.40
N PHE A 176 7.12 38.91 22.66
CA PHE A 176 8.02 39.57 21.72
C PHE A 176 7.26 39.99 20.46
N THR A 177 7.56 41.20 20.03
CA THR A 177 7.23 41.67 18.68
C THR A 177 8.20 41.05 17.68
N LEU A 178 7.76 41.04 16.43
CA LEU A 178 8.47 40.46 15.31
C LEU A 178 9.81 41.18 15.05
N ASP A 179 9.89 42.48 15.34
CA ASP A 179 11.11 43.28 15.20
C ASP A 179 12.10 43.05 16.35
N GLU A 180 11.61 42.77 17.55
CA GLU A 180 12.46 42.34 18.66
C GLU A 180 13.07 40.96 18.39
N LEU A 181 12.31 40.01 17.84
CA LEU A 181 12.86 38.70 17.42
C LEU A 181 14.00 38.84 16.40
N LYS A 182 13.88 39.76 15.43
CA LYS A 182 14.93 40.00 14.43
C LYS A 182 16.19 40.65 15.02
N THR A 183 16.04 41.42 16.09
CA THR A 183 17.15 42.10 16.76
C THR A 183 17.84 41.16 17.77
N GLU A 184 17.04 40.31 18.41
CA GLU A 184 17.46 39.44 19.50
C GLU A 184 17.77 38.01 19.05
N MET A 185 17.63 37.61 17.79
CA MET A 185 18.00 36.25 17.36
C MET A 185 18.88 36.24 16.13
N ASP A 186 19.72 35.22 15.99
CA ASP A 186 20.49 35.00 14.76
C ASP A 186 19.54 34.88 13.55
N ILE A 187 19.66 35.84 12.62
CA ILE A 187 18.83 35.93 11.42
C ILE A 187 18.89 34.66 10.56
N ASN A 188 20.01 33.94 10.56
CA ASN A 188 20.13 32.69 9.82
C ASN A 188 19.21 31.60 10.39
N LYS A 189 19.02 31.59 11.72
CA LYS A 189 18.15 30.63 12.38
C LYS A 189 16.68 30.94 12.13
N ILE A 190 16.31 32.22 12.17
CA ILE A 190 14.97 32.68 11.80
C ILE A 190 14.66 32.26 10.36
N ASN A 191 15.55 32.57 9.41
CA ASN A 191 15.36 32.24 8.00
C ASN A 191 15.29 30.73 7.76
N GLY A 192 16.10 29.95 8.49
CA GLY A 192 16.06 28.49 8.44
C GLY A 192 14.71 27.93 8.91
N LEU A 193 14.17 28.46 10.02
CA LEU A 193 12.87 28.04 10.54
C LEU A 193 11.71 28.42 9.61
N VAL A 194 11.74 29.64 9.05
CA VAL A 194 10.76 30.10 8.05
C VAL A 194 10.78 29.20 6.82
N SER A 195 11.96 28.97 6.24
CA SER A 195 12.11 28.11 5.07
C SER A 195 11.63 26.68 5.34
N GLY A 196 12.02 26.10 6.48
CA GLY A 196 11.54 24.77 6.89
C GLY A 196 10.02 24.71 7.07
N THR A 197 9.42 25.79 7.54
CA THR A 197 7.96 25.89 7.72
C THR A 197 7.26 26.00 6.37
N ASP A 198 7.77 26.82 5.45
CA ASP A 198 7.21 26.97 4.11
C ASP A 198 7.33 25.68 3.29
N TYR A 199 8.46 24.96 3.37
CA TYR A 199 8.59 23.63 2.75
C TYR A 199 7.59 22.63 3.32
N MET A 200 7.41 22.64 4.64
CA MET A 200 6.42 21.78 5.29
C MET A 200 4.99 22.07 4.79
N TYR A 201 4.62 23.35 4.62
CA TYR A 201 3.34 23.71 3.99
C TYR A 201 3.20 23.10 2.59
N ILE A 202 4.21 23.30 1.74
CA ILE A 202 4.17 22.79 0.36
C ILE A 202 3.98 21.26 0.36
N HIS A 203 4.79 20.55 1.14
CA HIS A 203 4.74 19.09 1.16
C HIS A 203 3.44 18.54 1.76
N VAL A 204 2.94 19.10 2.86
CA VAL A 204 1.68 18.63 3.48
C VAL A 204 0.49 18.81 2.53
N TYR A 205 0.33 20.00 1.96
CA TYR A 205 -0.82 20.27 1.09
C TYR A 205 -0.76 19.51 -0.23
N ARG A 206 0.42 19.47 -0.88
CA ARG A 206 0.60 18.73 -2.13
C ARG A 206 0.35 17.24 -1.92
N THR A 207 0.92 16.66 -0.86
CA THR A 207 0.77 15.24 -0.55
C THR A 207 -0.67 14.90 -0.21
N TYR A 208 -1.35 15.73 0.59
CA TYR A 208 -2.77 15.53 0.90
C TYR A 208 -3.62 15.44 -0.38
N GLN A 209 -3.42 16.36 -1.32
CA GLN A 209 -4.15 16.35 -2.59
C GLN A 209 -3.83 15.11 -3.43
N GLN A 210 -2.55 14.76 -3.57
CA GLN A 210 -2.12 13.56 -4.29
C GLN A 210 -2.73 12.28 -3.68
N LEU A 211 -2.81 12.20 -2.36
CA LEU A 211 -3.44 11.08 -1.67
C LEU A 211 -4.94 10.99 -1.97
N GLU A 212 -5.69 12.11 -1.95
CA GLU A 212 -7.10 12.12 -2.33
C GLU A 212 -7.28 11.61 -3.77
N ASP A 213 -6.50 12.15 -4.71
CA ASP A 213 -6.59 11.82 -6.14
C ASP A 213 -6.29 10.33 -6.39
N VAL A 214 -5.18 9.82 -5.85
CA VAL A 214 -4.77 8.41 -6.05
C VAL A 214 -5.73 7.45 -5.33
N THR A 215 -6.31 7.84 -4.19
CA THR A 215 -7.34 7.04 -3.51
C THR A 215 -8.57 6.86 -4.39
N SER A 216 -9.05 7.95 -5.01
CA SER A 216 -10.18 7.87 -5.95
C SER A 216 -9.85 6.99 -7.15
N LYS A 217 -8.65 7.12 -7.74
CA LYS A 217 -8.22 6.27 -8.86
C LYS A 217 -8.15 4.80 -8.48
N LEU A 218 -7.52 4.46 -7.34
CA LEU A 218 -7.40 3.08 -6.88
C LEU A 218 -8.79 2.46 -6.58
N PHE A 219 -9.69 3.24 -5.98
CA PHE A 219 -11.06 2.79 -5.72
C PHE A 219 -11.81 2.49 -7.02
N ASN A 220 -11.73 3.40 -8.00
CA ASN A 220 -12.36 3.23 -9.30
C ASN A 220 -11.79 2.03 -10.07
N PHE A 221 -10.47 1.86 -10.06
CA PHE A 221 -9.80 0.68 -10.60
C PHE A 221 -10.31 -0.60 -9.94
N ALA A 222 -10.34 -0.65 -8.61
CA ALA A 222 -10.80 -1.81 -7.85
C ALA A 222 -12.26 -2.17 -8.18
N LYS A 223 -13.13 -1.16 -8.34
CA LYS A 223 -14.53 -1.34 -8.73
C LYS A 223 -14.71 -1.76 -10.19
N SER A 224 -13.87 -1.26 -11.09
CA SER A 224 -13.89 -1.69 -12.50
C SER A 224 -13.48 -3.15 -12.64
N GLN A 225 -12.41 -3.56 -11.93
CA GLN A 225 -11.90 -4.94 -11.98
C GLN A 225 -12.78 -5.93 -11.21
N TYR A 226 -13.43 -5.49 -10.12
CA TYR A 226 -14.24 -6.35 -9.26
C TYR A 226 -15.58 -5.69 -8.85
N PRO A 227 -16.55 -5.55 -9.78
CA PRO A 227 -17.78 -4.77 -9.55
C PRO A 227 -18.61 -5.21 -8.33
N ASP A 228 -18.75 -6.53 -8.14
CA ASP A 228 -19.59 -7.12 -7.10
C ASP A 228 -18.93 -7.17 -5.71
N LYS A 229 -17.69 -6.68 -5.59
CA LYS A 229 -16.92 -6.74 -4.34
C LYS A 229 -17.02 -5.42 -3.57
N LYS A 230 -16.86 -5.52 -2.25
CA LYS A 230 -16.84 -4.37 -1.35
C LYS A 230 -15.41 -3.85 -1.23
N PHE A 231 -15.29 -2.54 -1.32
CA PHE A 231 -14.04 -1.81 -1.12
C PHE A 231 -14.25 -0.72 -0.09
N ILE A 232 -13.21 -0.44 0.70
CA ILE A 232 -13.24 0.68 1.65
C ILE A 232 -13.34 1.97 0.84
N GLN A 233 -14.35 2.79 1.16
CA GLN A 233 -14.58 4.07 0.52
C GLN A 233 -14.15 5.19 1.46
N PHE A 234 -13.43 6.18 0.92
CA PHE A 234 -13.23 7.44 1.62
C PHE A 234 -14.53 8.23 1.58
N GLU A 235 -15.22 8.32 2.72
CA GLU A 235 -16.17 9.41 2.92
C GLU A 235 -15.37 10.60 3.42
N LYS A 236 -15.34 11.67 2.63
CA LYS A 236 -14.77 12.95 3.05
C LYS A 236 -15.63 13.45 4.21
N SER A 237 -15.22 13.14 5.44
CA SER A 237 -15.85 13.69 6.63
C SER A 237 -15.69 15.20 6.55
N ILE A 238 -16.82 15.89 6.38
CA ILE A 238 -16.93 17.35 6.22
C ILE A 238 -15.98 18.02 7.24
N SER A 239 -14.94 18.68 6.72
CA SER A 239 -14.10 19.63 7.44
C SER A 239 -14.45 21.03 6.98
#